data_AF-A0A023DXQ8-F1
#
_entry.id   AF-A0A023DXQ8-F1
#
_cell.length_a   1.000
_cell.length_b   1.000
_cell.length_c   1.000
_cell.angle_alpha   90.00
_cell.angle_beta   90.00
_cell.angle_gamma   90.00
#
_symmetry.space_group_name_H-M   'P 1'
#
loop_
_entity.id
_entity.type
_entity.pdbx_description
1 polymer ?
#
loop_
_entity_poly.entity_id
_entity_poly.type
_entity_poly.pdbx_seq_one_letter_code
_entity_poly.pdbx_strand_id
1 'polypeptide(L)'
;MRKNDIPLKTDYTCLQDIMDEIYNWPIHAKGGAEQEHWMEFLPKFAVKEDILKSLERYFDMWDLGERGVDYLEEISGFLECERASWCVYYLFKSLVFLKDPSFIPFVMKYFPSAWCMEGMWFQPMINVITNYHRWGASYIPWVMRSLHLLPSGALNDAAGEFMFNMMFDTFYHITPDVFPDLSVVDALPLGKRDIVLTLVKNEVLGWQESLKRAKEKLEKASCEKKINDAKKSIDSAKKSLACAEYVLGQLLLLPEEVIGIGHR
;
A
#
# COMPACT_ATOMS: atom_id res chain seq x y z
N MET A 1 36.42 -0.06 1.10
CA MET A 1 36.07 1.35 1.35
C MET A 1 35.26 1.44 2.64
N ARG A 2 35.59 2.36 3.55
CA ARG A 2 34.83 2.55 4.80
C ARG A 2 33.59 3.40 4.51
N LYS A 3 32.57 3.21 5.34
CA LYS A 3 31.15 3.61 5.21
C LYS A 3 30.84 5.13 5.04
N ASN A 4 31.84 6.04 5.01
CA ASN A 4 31.61 7.45 5.35
C ASN A 4 32.19 8.52 4.37
N ASP A 5 32.75 8.16 3.20
CA ASP A 5 33.52 9.14 2.40
C ASP A 5 32.89 9.54 1.05
N ILE A 6 31.61 9.21 0.80
CA ILE A 6 30.93 9.65 -0.41
C ILE A 6 30.03 10.82 -0.06
N PRO A 7 30.37 12.05 -0.49
CA PRO A 7 29.54 13.21 -0.20
C PRO A 7 28.23 13.10 -0.97
N LEU A 8 27.12 13.30 -0.25
CA LEU A 8 25.80 13.47 -0.87
C LEU A 8 25.78 14.80 -1.64
N LYS A 9 25.26 14.78 -2.87
CA LYS A 9 25.09 16.02 -3.63
C LYS A 9 24.02 16.90 -3.00
N THR A 10 24.15 18.21 -3.15
CA THR A 10 23.16 19.19 -2.63
C THR A 10 22.62 20.12 -3.72
N ASP A 11 23.18 20.03 -4.92
CA ASP A 11 22.93 20.89 -6.08
C ASP A 11 22.16 20.14 -7.19
N TYR A 12 21.08 19.46 -6.81
CA TYR A 12 20.19 18.83 -7.78
C TYR A 12 19.47 19.88 -8.63
N THR A 13 19.38 19.64 -9.94
CA THR A 13 18.68 20.49 -10.90
C THR A 13 17.39 19.86 -11.43
N CYS A 14 17.28 18.53 -11.35
CA CYS A 14 16.08 17.78 -11.75
C CYS A 14 15.93 16.47 -10.97
N LEU A 15 14.77 15.81 -11.12
CA LEU A 15 14.49 14.50 -10.52
C LEU A 15 15.54 13.44 -10.94
N GLN A 16 15.99 13.46 -12.20
CA GLN A 16 16.95 12.50 -12.71
C GLN A 16 18.30 12.59 -11.99
N ASP A 17 18.72 13.78 -11.56
CA ASP A 17 19.99 13.94 -10.82
C ASP A 17 19.96 13.16 -9.49
N ILE A 18 18.83 13.19 -8.79
CA ILE A 18 18.61 12.43 -7.55
C ILE A 18 18.56 10.93 -7.88
N MET A 19 17.83 10.54 -8.93
CA MET A 19 17.71 9.13 -9.31
C MET A 19 19.06 8.53 -9.73
N ASP A 20 19.90 9.29 -10.43
CA ASP A 20 21.24 8.84 -10.81
C ASP A 20 22.15 8.68 -9.59
N GLU A 21 22.02 9.53 -8.58
CA GLU A 21 22.77 9.37 -7.33
C GLU A 21 22.30 8.17 -6.52
N ILE A 22 20.98 7.95 -6.38
CA ILE A 22 20.41 6.76 -5.73
C ILE A 22 20.85 5.50 -6.48
N TYR A 23 20.71 5.49 -7.81
CA TYR A 23 21.06 4.34 -8.65
C TYR A 23 22.54 3.99 -8.55
N ASN A 24 23.43 4.97 -8.51
CA ASN A 24 24.87 4.74 -8.43
C ASN A 24 25.40 4.66 -7.00
N TRP A 25 24.52 4.74 -5.99
CA TRP A 25 24.94 4.70 -4.59
C TRP A 25 25.59 3.33 -4.28
N PRO A 26 26.83 3.30 -3.75
CA PRO A 26 27.60 2.06 -3.67
C PRO A 26 27.28 1.17 -2.47
N ILE A 27 26.33 1.57 -1.63
CA ILE A 27 25.79 0.76 -0.53
C ILE A 27 24.29 0.62 -0.79
N HIS A 28 23.65 -0.46 -0.32
CA HIS A 28 22.19 -0.55 -0.26
C HIS A 28 21.63 0.78 0.23
N ALA A 29 20.82 1.46 -0.58
CA ALA A 29 20.28 2.80 -0.34
C ALA A 29 19.21 2.81 0.77
N LYS A 30 19.45 2.03 1.83
CA LYS A 30 18.54 1.62 2.89
C LYS A 30 18.68 2.51 4.12
N GLY A 31 17.84 3.52 4.19
CA GLY A 31 17.61 4.27 5.43
C GLY A 31 18.80 5.06 5.94
N GLY A 32 18.61 5.72 7.09
CA GLY A 32 19.63 6.59 7.69
C GLY A 32 19.68 7.97 7.04
N ALA A 33 20.85 8.61 7.14
CA ALA A 33 21.05 10.00 6.73
C ALA A 33 20.84 10.20 5.21
N GLU A 34 21.14 9.18 4.42
CA GLU A 34 20.95 9.19 2.95
C GLU A 34 19.47 9.23 2.59
N GLN A 35 18.63 8.44 3.27
CA GLN A 35 17.18 8.48 3.08
C GLN A 35 16.62 9.85 3.47
N GLU A 36 17.01 10.37 4.64
CA GLU A 36 16.56 11.69 5.11
C GLU A 36 16.95 12.78 4.11
N HIS A 37 18.19 12.73 3.61
CA HIS A 37 18.69 13.65 2.60
C HIS A 37 17.88 13.58 1.30
N TRP A 38 17.74 12.42 0.66
CA TRP A 38 17.00 12.36 -0.61
C TRP A 38 15.52 12.73 -0.42
N MET A 39 14.90 12.34 0.69
CA MET A 39 13.52 12.71 1.00
C MET A 39 13.33 14.21 1.27
N GLU A 40 14.40 14.96 1.60
CA GLU A 40 14.38 16.43 1.67
C GLU A 40 14.32 17.07 0.27
N PHE A 41 14.99 16.48 -0.73
CA PHE A 41 15.09 17.05 -2.08
C PHE A 41 14.01 16.57 -3.04
N LEU A 42 13.53 15.33 -2.92
CA LEU A 42 12.47 14.76 -3.78
C LEU A 42 11.22 15.65 -3.89
N PRO A 43 10.70 16.29 -2.81
CA PRO A 43 9.57 17.21 -2.91
C PRO A 43 9.78 18.37 -3.88
N LYS A 44 11.02 18.84 -4.08
CA LYS A 44 11.34 19.98 -4.95
C LYS A 44 11.12 19.66 -6.43
N PHE A 45 11.10 18.38 -6.79
CA PHE A 45 10.94 17.88 -8.16
C PHE A 45 9.73 16.96 -8.31
N ALA A 46 8.77 17.01 -7.37
CA ALA A 46 7.62 16.11 -7.34
C ALA A 46 6.55 16.50 -8.37
N VAL A 47 6.87 16.33 -9.66
CA VAL A 47 5.95 16.47 -10.79
C VAL A 47 5.41 15.08 -11.13
N LYS A 48 4.07 14.95 -11.22
CA LYS A 48 3.40 13.65 -11.38
C LYS A 48 3.91 12.89 -12.62
N GLU A 49 3.94 13.57 -13.76
CA GLU A 49 4.33 12.98 -15.05
C GLU A 49 5.79 12.51 -15.01
N ASP A 50 6.69 13.29 -14.42
CA ASP A 50 8.11 12.97 -14.32
C ASP A 50 8.36 11.80 -13.36
N ILE A 51 7.64 11.75 -12.23
CA ILE A 51 7.69 10.63 -11.30
C ILE A 51 7.19 9.36 -11.99
N LEU A 52 6.03 9.40 -12.65
CA LEU A 52 5.45 8.20 -13.29
C LEU A 52 6.32 7.68 -14.44
N LYS A 53 6.88 8.58 -15.25
CA LYS A 53 7.82 8.23 -16.33
C LYS A 53 9.10 7.58 -15.77
N SER A 54 9.65 8.14 -14.69
CA SER A 54 10.81 7.56 -14.03
C SER A 54 10.48 6.20 -13.39
N LEU A 55 9.31 6.10 -12.76
CA LEU A 55 8.86 4.87 -12.11
C LEU A 55 8.73 3.73 -13.11
N GLU A 56 8.16 4.00 -14.29
CA GLU A 56 8.11 3.03 -15.40
C GLU A 56 9.51 2.58 -15.83
N ARG A 57 10.42 3.52 -16.09
CA ARG A 57 11.80 3.20 -16.47
C ARG A 57 12.49 2.28 -15.47
N TYR A 58 12.47 2.62 -14.18
CA TYR A 58 13.17 1.84 -13.16
C TYR A 58 12.44 0.54 -12.80
N PHE A 59 11.11 0.51 -12.94
CA PHE A 59 10.35 -0.72 -12.78
C PHE A 59 10.66 -1.71 -13.90
N ASP A 60 10.73 -1.28 -15.16
CA ASP A 60 11.08 -2.15 -16.28
C ASP A 60 12.50 -2.74 -16.12
N MET A 61 13.46 -1.92 -15.66
CA MET A 61 14.81 -2.38 -15.34
C MET A 61 14.81 -3.44 -14.22
N TRP A 62 13.98 -3.26 -13.20
CA TRP A 62 13.85 -4.22 -12.10
C TRP A 62 13.12 -5.51 -12.52
N ASP A 63 12.00 -5.42 -13.22
CA ASP A 63 11.18 -6.57 -13.65
C ASP A 63 11.93 -7.49 -14.63
N LEU A 64 12.78 -6.93 -15.51
CA LEU A 64 13.70 -7.71 -16.35
C LEU A 64 14.68 -8.57 -15.51
N GLY A 65 15.15 -8.02 -14.39
CA GLY A 65 16.00 -8.73 -13.44
C GLY A 65 15.32 -9.91 -12.76
N GLU A 66 14.08 -9.72 -12.33
CA GLU A 66 13.31 -10.74 -11.60
C GLU A 66 12.81 -11.88 -12.49
N ARG A 67 12.47 -11.59 -13.77
CA ARG A 67 11.93 -12.60 -14.69
C ARG A 67 12.96 -13.27 -15.60
N GLY A 68 14.14 -12.66 -15.78
CA GLY A 68 15.11 -13.05 -16.81
C GLY A 68 16.45 -13.58 -16.30
N VAL A 69 16.73 -13.53 -15.00
CA VAL A 69 18.06 -13.86 -14.45
C VAL A 69 18.02 -15.23 -13.78
N ASP A 70 18.79 -16.18 -14.31
CA ASP A 70 19.13 -17.40 -13.58
C ASP A 70 20.03 -17.00 -12.40
N TYR A 71 19.48 -17.03 -11.20
CA TYR A 71 20.11 -16.59 -9.94
C TYR A 71 21.46 -17.27 -9.66
N LEU A 72 21.79 -18.33 -10.40
CA LEU A 72 23.01 -19.14 -10.27
C LEU A 72 24.11 -18.77 -11.28
N GLU A 73 23.84 -17.97 -12.31
CA GLU A 73 24.85 -17.53 -13.30
C GLU A 73 25.27 -16.06 -13.07
N GLU A 74 26.45 -15.94 -12.46
CA GLU A 74 27.24 -14.77 -12.02
C GLU A 74 26.92 -13.32 -12.49
N ILE A 75 26.76 -12.44 -11.48
CA ILE A 75 27.64 -11.28 -11.17
C ILE A 75 27.93 -10.30 -12.32
N SER A 76 26.91 -9.54 -12.74
CA SER A 76 27.06 -8.13 -13.17
C SER A 76 25.70 -7.41 -13.23
N GLY A 77 24.64 -8.10 -13.68
CA GLY A 77 23.28 -7.56 -13.78
C GLY A 77 22.49 -7.49 -12.45
N PHE A 78 22.86 -8.30 -11.45
CA PHE A 78 22.20 -8.29 -10.13
C PHE A 78 22.26 -6.92 -9.45
N LEU A 79 23.39 -6.23 -9.57
CA LEU A 79 23.58 -4.90 -8.98
C LEU A 79 22.65 -3.86 -9.62
N GLU A 80 22.43 -3.94 -10.93
CA GLU A 80 21.58 -3.00 -11.68
C GLU A 80 20.11 -3.14 -11.30
N CYS A 81 19.63 -4.38 -11.15
CA CYS A 81 18.25 -4.68 -10.76
C CYS A 81 17.99 -4.26 -9.31
N GLU A 82 18.95 -4.52 -8.42
CA GLU A 82 18.89 -4.06 -7.03
C GLU A 82 18.88 -2.53 -6.94
N ARG A 83 19.77 -1.84 -7.67
CA ARG A 83 19.81 -0.37 -7.75
C ARG A 83 18.52 0.23 -8.31
N ALA A 84 17.94 -0.41 -9.32
CA ALA A 84 16.64 -0.04 -9.87
C ALA A 84 15.53 -0.17 -8.81
N SER A 85 15.54 -1.22 -7.98
CA SER A 85 14.56 -1.40 -6.90
C SER A 85 14.56 -0.24 -5.89
N TRP A 86 15.74 0.33 -5.59
CA TRP A 86 15.86 1.52 -4.74
C TRP A 86 15.26 2.75 -5.40
N CYS A 87 15.50 2.95 -6.69
CA CYS A 87 14.88 4.03 -7.45
C CYS A 87 13.35 3.90 -7.45
N VAL A 88 12.83 2.69 -7.69
CA VAL A 88 11.38 2.39 -7.59
C VAL A 88 10.85 2.77 -6.22
N TYR A 89 11.53 2.38 -5.14
CA TYR A 89 11.12 2.71 -3.77
C TYR A 89 10.99 4.23 -3.53
N TYR A 90 12.03 5.01 -3.85
CA TYR A 90 12.04 6.45 -3.61
C TYR A 90 11.07 7.20 -4.53
N LEU A 91 10.90 6.75 -5.78
CA LEU A 91 9.89 7.29 -6.70
C LEU A 91 8.49 7.03 -6.17
N PHE A 92 8.21 5.81 -5.70
CA PHE A 92 6.91 5.49 -5.12
C PHE A 92 6.64 6.30 -3.85
N LYS A 93 7.64 6.46 -2.97
CA LYS A 93 7.55 7.33 -1.80
C LYS A 93 7.25 8.78 -2.17
N SER A 94 7.82 9.27 -3.27
CA SER A 94 7.64 10.65 -3.73
C SER A 94 6.21 10.97 -4.15
N LEU A 95 5.39 9.96 -4.47
CA LEU A 95 3.98 10.15 -4.80
C LEU A 95 3.19 10.81 -3.65
N VAL A 96 3.64 10.65 -2.39
CA VAL A 96 3.04 11.33 -1.23
C VAL A 96 3.10 12.86 -1.32
N PHE A 97 4.07 13.39 -2.07
CA PHE A 97 4.26 14.83 -2.24
C PHE A 97 3.37 15.45 -3.31
N LEU A 98 2.68 14.63 -4.10
CA LEU A 98 1.70 15.12 -5.07
C LEU A 98 0.52 15.81 -4.37
N LYS A 99 -0.22 16.61 -5.14
CA LYS A 99 -1.34 17.41 -4.62
C LYS A 99 -2.55 16.55 -4.23
N ASP A 100 -2.78 15.47 -4.96
CA ASP A 100 -3.95 14.61 -4.81
C ASP A 100 -3.61 13.15 -5.20
N PRO A 101 -4.45 12.19 -4.78
CA PRO A 101 -4.21 10.77 -5.05
C PRO A 101 -4.57 10.29 -6.47
N SER A 102 -4.69 11.18 -7.47
CA SER A 102 -5.01 10.79 -8.86
C SER A 102 -3.93 9.96 -9.57
N PHE A 103 -2.78 9.72 -8.93
CA PHE A 103 -1.75 8.81 -9.43
C PHE A 103 -2.12 7.33 -9.21
N ILE A 104 -3.03 7.03 -8.28
CA ILE A 104 -3.34 5.67 -7.83
C ILE A 104 -3.64 4.70 -8.99
N PRO A 105 -4.49 5.01 -9.99
CA PRO A 105 -4.75 4.08 -11.09
C PRO A 105 -3.49 3.69 -11.88
N PHE A 106 -2.56 4.63 -12.05
CA PHE A 106 -1.35 4.46 -12.86
C PHE A 106 -0.32 3.56 -12.18
N VAL A 107 -0.38 3.45 -10.85
CA VAL A 107 0.62 2.72 -10.07
C VAL A 107 0.18 1.33 -9.63
N MET A 108 -1.10 0.97 -9.82
CA MET A 108 -1.61 -0.37 -9.48
C MET A 108 -0.87 -1.49 -10.22
N LYS A 109 -0.40 -1.24 -11.45
CA LYS A 109 0.35 -2.21 -12.25
C LYS A 109 1.69 -2.64 -11.63
N TYR A 110 2.24 -1.83 -10.72
CA TYR A 110 3.54 -2.08 -10.10
C TYR A 110 3.48 -2.98 -8.87
N PHE A 111 2.28 -3.41 -8.45
CA PHE A 111 2.14 -4.37 -7.35
C PHE A 111 2.50 -5.79 -7.82
N PRO A 112 3.43 -6.49 -7.15
CA PRO A 112 3.93 -7.78 -7.61
C PRO A 112 2.90 -8.90 -7.42
N SER A 113 2.86 -9.86 -8.35
CA SER A 113 1.91 -10.98 -8.32
C SER A 113 2.28 -12.13 -7.39
N ALA A 114 3.52 -12.21 -6.89
CA ALA A 114 3.94 -13.20 -5.90
C ALA A 114 5.25 -12.77 -5.21
N TRP A 115 5.29 -12.91 -3.88
CA TRP A 115 6.39 -13.34 -2.98
C TRP A 115 7.81 -12.75 -3.07
N CYS A 116 8.25 -12.08 -4.14
CA CYS A 116 9.63 -11.57 -4.25
C CYS A 116 9.86 -10.26 -3.47
N MET A 117 8.78 -9.53 -3.16
CA MET A 117 8.81 -8.19 -2.55
C MET A 117 8.14 -8.15 -1.16
N GLU A 118 7.84 -9.32 -0.58
CA GLU A 118 6.84 -9.49 0.49
C GLU A 118 7.17 -8.75 1.80
N GLY A 119 8.43 -8.37 2.04
CA GLY A 119 8.80 -7.72 3.30
C GLY A 119 9.03 -6.22 3.22
N MET A 120 9.85 -5.77 2.27
CA MET A 120 10.54 -4.48 2.41
C MET A 120 9.82 -3.32 1.73
N TRP A 121 9.11 -3.56 0.62
CA TRP A 121 8.59 -2.49 -0.25
C TRP A 121 7.07 -2.45 -0.36
N PHE A 122 6.43 -3.61 -0.22
CA PHE A 122 4.99 -3.75 -0.36
C PHE A 122 4.20 -2.88 0.64
N GLN A 123 4.50 -2.98 1.94
CA GLN A 123 3.84 -2.17 2.95
C GLN A 123 4.11 -0.67 2.77
N PRO A 124 5.36 -0.22 2.50
CA PRO A 124 5.60 1.17 2.14
C PRO A 124 4.78 1.70 0.97
N MET A 125 4.55 0.89 -0.08
CA MET A 125 3.73 1.26 -1.24
C MET A 125 2.25 1.39 -0.87
N ILE A 126 1.72 0.42 -0.12
CA ILE A 126 0.35 0.48 0.42
C ILE A 126 0.18 1.77 1.23
N ASN A 127 1.10 2.04 2.16
CA ASN A 127 1.04 3.20 3.04
C ASN A 127 1.14 4.55 2.30
N VAL A 128 1.68 4.60 1.07
CA VAL A 128 1.66 5.82 0.24
C VAL A 128 0.27 6.02 -0.36
N ILE A 129 -0.35 4.94 -0.85
CA ILE A 129 -1.68 4.95 -1.46
C ILE A 129 -2.76 5.24 -0.42
N THR A 130 -2.70 4.58 0.74
CA THR A 130 -3.71 4.66 1.82
C THR A 130 -3.34 5.67 2.90
N ASN A 131 -2.49 6.67 2.59
CA ASN A 131 -2.07 7.66 3.57
C ASN A 131 -3.22 8.61 3.96
N TYR A 132 -4.03 8.24 4.94
CA TYR A 132 -5.15 9.06 5.40
C TYR A 132 -4.71 10.43 5.92
N HIS A 133 -3.54 10.53 6.58
CA HIS A 133 -3.03 11.82 7.05
C HIS A 133 -2.71 12.79 5.91
N ARG A 134 -2.35 12.26 4.73
CA ARG A 134 -2.05 13.07 3.54
C ARG A 134 -3.29 13.32 2.70
N TRP A 135 -4.10 12.30 2.47
CA TRP A 135 -5.18 12.31 1.48
C TRP A 135 -6.58 12.48 2.12
N GLY A 136 -6.72 12.28 3.42
CA GLY A 136 -8.02 12.05 4.06
C GLY A 136 -8.77 10.91 3.38
N ALA A 137 -10.10 10.95 3.43
CA ALA A 137 -10.95 9.97 2.74
C ALA A 137 -10.86 10.04 1.20
N SER A 138 -10.17 11.03 0.61
CA SER A 138 -10.15 11.21 -0.85
C SER A 138 -9.48 10.08 -1.61
N TYR A 139 -8.58 9.30 -0.99
CA TYR A 139 -7.92 8.17 -1.65
C TYR A 139 -8.88 6.98 -1.88
N ILE A 140 -9.87 6.80 -0.99
CA ILE A 140 -10.79 5.66 -0.98
C ILE A 140 -11.50 5.47 -2.34
N PRO A 141 -12.15 6.49 -2.94
CA PRO A 141 -12.77 6.33 -4.25
C PRO A 141 -11.76 6.06 -5.37
N TRP A 142 -10.51 6.54 -5.28
CA TRP A 142 -9.48 6.23 -6.28
C TRP A 142 -9.02 4.78 -6.19
N VAL A 143 -8.80 4.27 -4.98
CA VAL A 143 -8.44 2.86 -4.76
C VAL A 143 -9.57 1.96 -5.21
N MET A 144 -10.80 2.21 -4.77
CA MET A 144 -11.97 1.40 -5.10
C MET A 144 -12.18 1.25 -6.61
N ARG A 145 -12.04 2.33 -7.39
CA ARG A 145 -12.09 2.28 -8.87
C ARG A 145 -10.98 1.44 -9.48
N SER A 146 -9.80 1.42 -8.85
CA SER A 146 -8.57 0.91 -9.45
C SER A 146 -8.23 -0.53 -9.04
N LEU A 147 -8.99 -1.16 -8.14
CA LEU A 147 -8.72 -2.53 -7.66
C LEU A 147 -8.57 -3.54 -8.81
N HIS A 148 -9.31 -3.36 -9.90
CA HIS A 148 -9.27 -4.24 -11.07
C HIS A 148 -7.97 -4.12 -11.91
N LEU A 149 -7.15 -3.09 -11.66
CA LEU A 149 -5.86 -2.87 -12.32
C LEU A 149 -4.71 -3.60 -11.63
N LEU A 150 -4.95 -4.19 -10.46
CA LEU A 150 -3.95 -5.00 -9.77
C LEU A 150 -3.70 -6.31 -10.53
N PRO A 151 -2.45 -6.77 -10.62
CA PRO A 151 -2.14 -8.10 -11.15
C PRO A 151 -2.87 -9.20 -10.37
N SER A 152 -3.28 -10.28 -11.04
CA SER A 152 -4.15 -11.33 -10.46
C SER A 152 -3.65 -11.93 -9.14
N GLY A 153 -2.33 -12.02 -8.94
CA GLY A 153 -1.75 -12.50 -7.68
C GLY A 153 -1.69 -11.42 -6.59
N ALA A 154 -1.44 -10.16 -6.96
CA ALA A 154 -1.48 -9.00 -6.06
C ALA A 154 -2.90 -8.71 -5.56
N LEU A 155 -3.91 -9.15 -6.32
CA LEU A 155 -5.32 -8.97 -6.00
C LEU A 155 -5.69 -9.59 -4.65
N ASN A 156 -4.98 -10.61 -4.17
CA ASN A 156 -5.33 -11.23 -2.89
C ASN A 156 -4.72 -10.45 -1.70
N ASP A 157 -3.46 -10.03 -1.80
CA ASP A 157 -2.77 -9.41 -0.67
C ASP A 157 -2.94 -7.89 -0.65
N ALA A 158 -2.64 -7.20 -1.75
CA ALA A 158 -2.65 -5.74 -1.78
C ALA A 158 -4.08 -5.18 -1.72
N ALA A 159 -4.99 -5.82 -2.45
CA ALA A 159 -6.39 -5.41 -2.45
C ALA A 159 -7.05 -5.70 -1.10
N GLY A 160 -6.62 -6.77 -0.40
CA GLY A 160 -7.04 -7.06 0.97
C GLY A 160 -6.63 -5.95 1.92
N GLU A 161 -5.34 -5.60 1.94
CA GLU A 161 -4.80 -4.49 2.73
C GLU A 161 -5.45 -3.14 2.39
N PHE A 162 -5.74 -2.88 1.11
CA PHE A 162 -6.51 -1.71 0.72
C PHE A 162 -7.92 -1.71 1.30
N MET A 163 -8.64 -2.84 1.20
CA MET A 163 -9.99 -2.95 1.75
C MET A 163 -9.99 -2.75 3.26
N PHE A 164 -9.05 -3.38 3.97
CA PHE A 164 -8.84 -3.21 5.40
C PHE A 164 -8.62 -1.73 5.76
N ASN A 165 -7.67 -1.05 5.09
CA ASN A 165 -7.37 0.36 5.36
C ASN A 165 -8.57 1.28 5.10
N MET A 166 -9.28 1.09 3.97
CA MET A 166 -10.47 1.90 3.65
C MET A 166 -11.57 1.75 4.71
N MET A 167 -11.81 0.52 5.20
CA MET A 167 -12.75 0.28 6.30
C MET A 167 -12.25 0.90 7.60
N PHE A 168 -10.99 0.63 7.96
CA PHE A 168 -10.38 1.15 9.18
C PHE A 168 -10.48 2.67 9.24
N ASP A 169 -10.01 3.38 8.20
CA ASP A 169 -10.04 4.84 8.15
C ASP A 169 -11.47 5.40 8.19
N THR A 170 -12.42 4.73 7.54
CA THR A 170 -13.83 5.16 7.58
C THR A 170 -14.38 5.09 9.01
N PHE A 171 -14.23 3.95 9.68
CA PHE A 171 -14.89 3.74 10.98
C PHE A 171 -14.09 4.28 12.17
N TYR A 172 -12.76 4.33 12.08
CA TYR A 172 -11.88 4.82 13.13
C TYR A 172 -12.04 6.33 13.36
N HIS A 173 -12.35 7.08 12.30
CA HIS A 173 -12.49 8.53 12.34
C HIS A 173 -13.92 9.03 12.59
N ILE A 174 -14.88 8.13 12.86
CA ILE A 174 -16.25 8.53 13.25
C ILE A 174 -16.23 9.13 14.67
N THR A 175 -16.72 10.36 14.81
CA THR A 175 -16.92 11.00 16.11
C THR A 175 -18.42 11.10 16.45
N PRO A 176 -18.83 10.96 17.73
CA PRO A 176 -20.25 10.92 18.11
C PRO A 176 -21.06 12.20 17.84
N ASP A 177 -20.36 13.31 17.62
CA ASP A 177 -20.88 14.67 17.48
C ASP A 177 -21.11 15.11 16.03
N VAL A 178 -20.71 14.28 15.05
CA VAL A 178 -20.86 14.56 13.62
C VAL A 178 -21.59 13.40 12.95
N PHE A 179 -22.44 13.71 11.96
CA PHE A 179 -23.04 12.66 11.14
C PHE A 179 -21.92 11.89 10.43
N PRO A 180 -21.87 10.54 10.53
CA PRO A 180 -20.73 9.79 10.04
C PRO A 180 -20.63 9.89 8.52
N ASP A 181 -19.47 10.33 8.04
CA ASP A 181 -19.07 10.14 6.64
C ASP A 181 -18.63 8.68 6.49
N LEU A 182 -19.34 7.94 5.63
CA LEU A 182 -19.11 6.52 5.40
C LEU A 182 -18.40 6.33 4.05
N SER A 183 -17.25 6.97 3.90
CA SER A 183 -16.57 7.11 2.61
C SER A 183 -16.30 5.77 1.88
N VAL A 184 -16.01 4.68 2.60
CA VAL A 184 -15.89 3.34 1.98
C VAL A 184 -17.21 2.83 1.41
N VAL A 185 -18.34 3.12 2.06
CA VAL A 185 -19.69 2.74 1.62
C VAL A 185 -20.06 3.54 0.38
N ASP A 186 -19.82 4.85 0.41
CA ASP A 186 -20.09 5.75 -0.72
C ASP A 186 -19.26 5.39 -1.95
N ALA A 187 -18.07 4.79 -1.74
CA ALA A 187 -17.21 4.33 -2.82
C ALA A 187 -17.61 2.97 -3.40
N LEU A 188 -18.38 2.11 -2.71
CA LEU A 188 -18.71 0.75 -3.16
C LEU A 188 -19.20 0.66 -4.62
N PRO A 189 -20.08 1.55 -5.14
CA PRO A 189 -20.53 1.50 -6.53
C PRO A 189 -19.42 1.67 -7.57
N LEU A 190 -18.27 2.22 -7.16
CA LEU A 190 -17.15 2.51 -8.05
C LEU A 190 -16.30 1.28 -8.36
N GLY A 191 -16.33 0.26 -7.50
CA GLY A 191 -15.52 -0.93 -7.65
C GLY A 191 -16.17 -1.98 -8.55
N LYS A 192 -15.37 -2.94 -9.00
CA LYS A 192 -15.86 -4.13 -9.72
C LYS A 192 -16.51 -5.09 -8.73
N ARG A 193 -17.81 -5.38 -8.88
CA ARG A 193 -18.64 -6.08 -7.87
C ARG A 193 -18.03 -7.37 -7.36
N ASP A 194 -17.58 -8.24 -8.26
CA ASP A 194 -16.98 -9.54 -7.95
C ASP A 194 -15.72 -9.40 -7.10
N ILE A 195 -14.85 -8.45 -7.44
CA ILE A 195 -13.64 -8.14 -6.68
C ILE A 195 -14.01 -7.62 -5.30
N VAL A 196 -14.81 -6.55 -5.22
CA VAL A 196 -15.17 -5.92 -3.94
C VAL A 196 -15.90 -6.91 -3.03
N LEU A 197 -16.84 -7.69 -3.56
CA LEU A 197 -17.58 -8.69 -2.80
C LEU A 197 -16.65 -9.76 -2.22
N THR A 198 -15.66 -10.21 -3.00
CA THR A 198 -14.68 -11.20 -2.56
C THR A 198 -13.82 -10.64 -1.43
N LEU A 199 -13.30 -9.41 -1.58
CA LEU A 199 -12.47 -8.75 -0.57
C LEU A 199 -13.23 -8.53 0.74
N VAL A 200 -14.46 -8.01 0.67
CA VAL A 200 -15.26 -7.78 1.88
C VAL A 200 -15.64 -9.11 2.58
N LYS A 201 -15.93 -10.18 1.81
CA LYS A 201 -16.16 -11.51 2.40
C LYS A 201 -14.91 -12.06 3.07
N ASN A 202 -13.74 -11.85 2.47
CA ASN A 202 -12.46 -12.27 3.05
C ASN A 202 -12.17 -11.51 4.36
N GLU A 203 -12.46 -10.21 4.42
CA GLU A 203 -12.38 -9.43 5.67
C GLU A 203 -13.29 -10.02 6.76
N VAL A 204 -14.56 -10.29 6.43
CA VAL A 204 -15.51 -10.91 7.39
C VAL A 204 -14.96 -12.25 7.91
N LEU A 205 -14.48 -13.12 7.03
CA LEU A 205 -13.90 -14.41 7.41
C LEU A 205 -12.66 -14.23 8.31
N GLY A 206 -11.75 -13.32 7.94
CA GLY A 206 -10.54 -13.02 8.71
C GLY A 206 -10.84 -12.50 10.12
N TRP A 207 -11.88 -11.67 10.27
CA TRP A 207 -12.32 -11.18 11.59
C TRP A 207 -13.06 -12.25 12.41
N GLN A 208 -13.83 -13.14 11.77
CA GLN A 208 -14.43 -14.30 12.44
C GLN A 208 -13.35 -15.25 13.00
N GLU A 209 -12.32 -15.55 12.21
CA GLU A 209 -11.18 -16.35 12.65
C GLU A 209 -10.39 -15.67 13.76
N SER A 210 -10.16 -14.36 13.65
CA SER A 210 -9.48 -13.57 14.68
C SER A 210 -10.25 -13.53 15.99
N LEU A 211 -11.59 -13.42 15.93
CA LEU A 211 -12.47 -13.52 17.09
C LEU A 211 -12.39 -14.91 17.73
N LYS A 212 -12.39 -15.98 16.93
CA LYS A 212 -12.23 -17.35 17.42
C LYS A 212 -10.89 -17.52 18.15
N ARG A 213 -9.78 -17.10 17.52
CA ARG A 213 -8.43 -17.12 18.13
C ARG A 213 -8.37 -16.31 19.42
N ALA A 214 -9.04 -15.17 19.49
CA ALA A 214 -9.08 -14.34 20.70
C ALA A 214 -9.85 -15.01 21.85
N LYS A 215 -10.96 -15.71 21.56
CA LYS A 215 -11.70 -16.51 22.54
C LYS A 215 -10.88 -17.68 23.07
N GLU A 216 -10.20 -18.42 22.19
CA GLU A 216 -9.31 -19.52 22.58
C GLU A 216 -8.14 -19.02 23.47
N LYS A 217 -7.60 -17.82 23.18
CA LYS A 217 -6.57 -17.19 24.03
C LYS A 217 -7.11 -16.84 25.41
N LEU A 218 -8.37 -16.40 25.51
CA LEU A 218 -9.02 -16.10 26.79
C LEU A 218 -9.22 -17.37 27.63
N GLU A 219 -9.68 -18.47 27.02
CA GLU A 219 -9.86 -19.76 27.70
C GLU A 219 -8.55 -20.32 28.27
N LYS A 220 -7.43 -20.07 27.57
CA LYS A 220 -6.08 -20.51 27.97
C LYS A 220 -5.35 -19.50 28.87
N ALA A 221 -5.97 -18.37 29.20
CA ALA A 221 -5.31 -17.32 29.96
C ALA A 221 -5.16 -17.71 31.44
N SER A 222 -3.92 -17.74 31.91
CA SER A 222 -3.59 -18.19 33.27
C SER A 222 -3.35 -17.06 34.28
N CYS A 223 -3.38 -15.80 33.84
CA CYS A 223 -3.19 -14.64 34.72
C CYS A 223 -3.99 -13.44 34.23
N GLU A 224 -4.26 -12.50 35.14
CA GLU A 224 -5.10 -11.33 34.91
C GLU A 224 -4.64 -10.49 33.72
N LYS A 225 -3.32 -10.31 33.53
CA LYS A 225 -2.77 -9.61 32.37
C LYS A 225 -3.21 -10.27 31.05
N LYS A 226 -3.03 -11.59 30.94
CA LYS A 226 -3.42 -12.35 29.73
C LYS A 226 -4.94 -12.34 29.52
N ILE A 227 -5.73 -12.38 30.60
CA ILE A 227 -7.19 -12.26 30.53
C ILE A 227 -7.58 -10.90 29.96
N ASN A 228 -6.99 -9.82 30.46
CA ASN A 228 -7.27 -8.46 30.02
C ASN A 228 -6.85 -8.23 28.55
N ASP A 229 -5.68 -8.74 28.15
CA ASP A 229 -5.22 -8.67 26.77
C ASP A 229 -6.16 -9.43 25.82
N ALA A 230 -6.57 -10.64 26.18
CA ALA A 230 -7.50 -11.43 25.38
C ALA A 230 -8.89 -10.78 25.26
N LYS A 231 -9.42 -10.18 26.34
CA LYS A 231 -10.67 -9.41 26.31
C LYS A 231 -10.58 -8.22 25.35
N LYS A 232 -9.50 -7.44 25.38
CA LYS A 232 -9.26 -6.35 24.42
C LYS A 232 -9.24 -6.85 22.98
N SER A 233 -8.57 -7.98 22.72
CA SER A 233 -8.56 -8.58 21.38
C SER A 233 -9.96 -9.03 20.93
N ILE A 234 -10.77 -9.60 21.83
CA ILE A 234 -12.16 -9.97 21.54
C ILE A 234 -12.98 -8.72 21.16
N ASP A 235 -12.89 -7.65 21.95
CA ASP A 235 -13.66 -6.43 21.70
C ASP A 235 -13.23 -5.75 20.39
N SER A 236 -11.92 -5.72 20.11
CA SER A 236 -11.40 -5.23 18.83
C SER A 236 -11.92 -6.06 17.66
N ALA A 237 -11.83 -7.39 17.74
CA ALA A 237 -12.28 -8.27 16.66
C ALA A 237 -13.80 -8.16 16.42
N LYS A 238 -14.61 -8.02 17.49
CA LYS A 238 -16.06 -7.79 17.36
C LYS A 238 -16.36 -6.48 16.64
N LYS A 239 -15.65 -5.39 16.98
CA LYS A 239 -15.84 -4.09 16.33
C LYS A 239 -15.48 -4.16 14.85
N SER A 240 -14.31 -4.71 14.52
CA SER A 240 -13.88 -4.85 13.13
C SER A 240 -14.82 -5.76 12.32
N LEU A 241 -15.28 -6.87 12.92
CA LEU A 241 -16.25 -7.76 12.29
C LEU A 241 -17.57 -7.03 11.98
N ALA A 242 -18.12 -6.27 12.94
CA ALA A 242 -19.33 -5.50 12.74
C ALA A 242 -19.18 -4.45 11.62
N CYS A 243 -18.01 -3.82 11.50
CA CYS A 243 -17.71 -2.88 10.42
C CYS A 243 -17.70 -3.58 9.05
N ALA A 244 -17.00 -4.71 8.94
CA ALA A 244 -16.93 -5.49 7.71
C ALA A 244 -18.31 -6.05 7.30
N GLU A 245 -19.08 -6.58 8.26
CA GLU A 245 -20.46 -7.05 8.04
C GLU A 245 -21.39 -5.90 7.61
N TYR A 246 -21.23 -4.71 8.18
CA TYR A 246 -21.98 -3.53 7.76
C TYR A 246 -21.68 -3.16 6.31
N VAL A 247 -20.40 -3.06 5.93
CA VAL A 247 -19.99 -2.78 4.54
C VAL A 247 -20.49 -3.86 3.58
N LEU A 248 -20.43 -5.13 3.97
CA LEU A 248 -21.00 -6.24 3.20
C LEU A 248 -22.51 -6.06 3.00
N GLY A 249 -23.24 -5.71 4.07
CA GLY A 249 -24.66 -5.43 4.01
C GLY A 249 -24.98 -4.31 3.01
N GLN A 250 -24.24 -3.20 3.07
CA GLN A 250 -24.41 -2.09 2.12
C GLN A 250 -24.14 -2.53 0.68
N LEU A 251 -23.08 -3.30 0.43
CA LEU A 251 -22.76 -3.82 -0.91
C LEU A 251 -23.86 -4.74 -1.47
N LEU A 252 -24.48 -5.55 -0.62
CA LEU A 252 -25.55 -6.47 -1.02
C LEU A 252 -26.88 -5.75 -1.30
N LEU A 253 -27.11 -4.58 -0.69
CA LEU A 253 -28.28 -3.73 -0.96
C LEU A 253 -28.18 -2.94 -2.26
N LEU A 254 -26.95 -2.73 -2.77
CA LEU A 254 -26.73 -2.04 -4.04
C LEU A 254 -27.25 -2.90 -5.22
N PRO A 255 -28.07 -2.33 -6.12
CA PRO A 255 -28.49 -3.01 -7.35
C PRO A 255 -27.28 -3.41 -8.20
N GLU A 256 -27.36 -4.53 -8.89
CA GLU A 256 -26.28 -5.00 -9.76
C GLU A 256 -25.97 -4.00 -10.88
N GLU A 257 -26.97 -3.23 -11.35
CA GLU A 257 -26.78 -2.24 -12.41
C GLU A 257 -26.02 -0.98 -11.96
N VAL A 258 -25.95 -0.71 -10.66
CA VAL A 258 -25.29 0.48 -10.09
C VAL A 258 -23.81 0.22 -9.82
N ILE A 259 -23.42 -1.04 -9.65
CA ILE A 259 -22.04 -1.39 -9.35
C ILE A 259 -21.25 -1.50 -10.64
N GLY A 260 -20.28 -0.59 -10.76
CA GLY A 260 -19.36 -0.56 -11.87
C GLY A 260 -19.64 0.51 -12.92
N ILE A 261 -20.52 1.47 -12.63
CA ILE A 261 -20.64 2.67 -13.46
C ILE A 261 -19.34 3.49 -13.40
N GLY A 262 -18.60 3.42 -12.28
CA GLY A 262 -17.38 4.21 -12.04
C GLY A 262 -16.05 3.54 -12.39
N HIS A 263 -16.02 2.31 -12.91
CA HIS A 263 -14.77 1.64 -13.34
C HIS A 263 -14.49 1.76 -14.85
N ARG A 264 -15.38 2.44 -15.60
CA ARG A 264 -15.20 2.73 -17.03
C ARG A 264 -14.21 3.87 -17.25
#